data_AF-A0A5J5DPK0-F1
#
_entry.id   AF-A0A5J5DPK0-F1
#
_cell.length_a   1.000
_cell.length_b   1.000
_cell.length_c   1.000
_cell.angle_alpha   90.00
_cell.angle_beta   90.00
_cell.angle_gamma   90.00
#
_symmetry.space_group_name_H-M   'P 1'
#
loop_
_entity.id
_entity.type
_entity.pdbx_description
1 polymer ?
#
loop_
_entity_poly.entity_id
_entity_poly.type
_entity_poly.pdbx_seq_one_letter_code
_entity_poly.pdbx_strand_id
1 'polypeptide(L)'
;MTFGNICYDQKSTSVCSGAGGLAARISSSQQSYDQKTMSICIASKLNAKTVLDIENAKMAADDFKMNSLLLFELALLRSQMGGQVNVTVDASPSTDLNQVISEIREHYENVIGQNRKELETWYQKKITAVTQEVNTHKEVLVTFSRKVKDLKSTFQMLQIELQSHLSMTYVSFFVFLSNTSSRQVVTKVITVVETVVNGKIVESSETVDVDVKERN
;
A
#
# COMPACT_ATOMS: atom_id res chain seq x y z
N MET A 1 -14.58 20.81 28.58
CA MET A 1 -14.01 20.86 27.22
C MET A 1 -14.93 20.06 26.32
N THR A 2 -15.75 20.76 25.54
CA THR A 2 -16.72 20.20 24.60
C THR A 2 -15.97 19.75 23.34
N PHE A 3 -15.90 18.44 23.10
CA PHE A 3 -15.41 17.92 21.81
C PHE A 3 -16.53 18.03 20.78
N GLY A 4 -16.34 18.94 19.82
CA GLY A 4 -17.30 19.23 18.76
C GLY A 4 -17.52 18.06 17.81
N ASN A 5 -18.78 17.83 17.46
CA ASN A 5 -19.18 16.95 16.37
C ASN A 5 -18.75 17.58 15.05
N ILE A 6 -17.85 16.90 14.32
CA ILE A 6 -17.54 17.23 12.93
C ILE A 6 -18.51 16.43 12.06
N CYS A 7 -19.53 17.11 11.55
CA CYS A 7 -20.43 16.60 10.51
C CYS A 7 -19.63 16.43 9.21
N TYR A 8 -19.60 15.21 8.66
CA TYR A 8 -19.13 14.99 7.28
C TYR A 8 -20.28 15.29 6.32
N ASP A 9 -20.10 16.36 5.56
CA ASP A 9 -20.98 16.80 4.48
C ASP A 9 -20.99 15.76 3.34
N GLN A 10 -22.15 15.14 3.09
CA GLN A 10 -22.36 14.24 1.96
C GLN A 10 -22.61 15.07 0.70
N LYS A 11 -21.53 15.46 0.03
CA LYS A 11 -21.62 16.07 -1.31
C LYS A 11 -21.92 14.98 -2.34
N SER A 12 -23.21 14.73 -2.57
CA SER A 12 -23.70 13.96 -3.71
C SER A 12 -23.25 14.59 -5.03
N THR A 13 -22.38 13.87 -5.74
CA THR A 13 -22.13 14.00 -7.19
C THR A 13 -22.53 12.63 -7.77
N SER A 14 -23.19 12.46 -8.91
CA SER A 14 -23.25 13.25 -10.14
C SER A 14 -24.43 12.79 -11.01
N VAL A 15 -24.93 13.69 -11.88
CA VAL A 15 -25.57 13.30 -13.15
C VAL A 15 -24.47 13.10 -14.19
N CYS A 16 -24.52 11.99 -14.94
CA CYS A 16 -24.48 11.96 -16.42
C CYS A 16 -24.38 10.51 -16.93
N SER A 17 -25.40 10.12 -17.68
CA SER A 17 -25.54 8.87 -18.40
C SER A 17 -24.62 8.83 -19.61
N GLY A 18 -23.82 7.76 -19.75
CA GLY A 18 -23.07 7.45 -20.97
C GLY A 18 -21.84 6.59 -20.72
N ALA A 19 -21.73 5.43 -21.39
CA ALA A 19 -20.64 4.43 -21.31
C ALA A 19 -20.58 3.57 -20.01
N GLY A 20 -21.68 2.89 -19.68
CA GLY A 20 -21.95 2.22 -18.40
C GLY A 20 -21.23 0.90 -18.05
N GLY A 21 -20.04 0.62 -18.58
CA GLY A 21 -19.36 -0.68 -18.34
C GLY A 21 -18.18 -0.65 -17.37
N LEU A 22 -17.25 0.30 -17.59
CA LEU A 22 -15.96 0.33 -16.90
C LEU A 22 -15.96 1.34 -15.74
N ALA A 23 -16.54 2.52 -15.94
CA ALA A 23 -16.67 3.54 -14.90
C ALA A 23 -17.49 3.04 -13.69
N ALA A 24 -18.59 2.33 -13.93
CA ALA A 24 -19.40 1.72 -12.86
C ALA A 24 -18.62 0.64 -12.07
N ARG A 25 -17.78 -0.16 -12.73
CA ARG A 25 -16.92 -1.16 -12.08
C ARG A 25 -15.76 -0.54 -11.30
N ILE A 26 -15.21 0.57 -11.79
CA ILE A 26 -14.19 1.34 -11.09
C ILE A 26 -14.79 1.98 -9.84
N SER A 27 -15.97 2.60 -9.94
CA SER A 27 -16.67 3.19 -8.78
C SER A 27 -17.06 2.15 -7.73
N SER A 28 -17.55 0.97 -8.14
CA SER A 28 -17.88 -0.10 -7.18
C SER A 28 -16.65 -0.72 -6.52
N SER A 29 -15.55 -0.85 -7.26
CA SER A 29 -14.27 -1.31 -6.70
C SER A 29 -13.71 -0.30 -5.70
N GLN A 30 -13.73 0.99 -6.03
CA GLN A 30 -13.28 2.07 -5.13
C GLN A 30 -14.11 2.10 -3.84
N GLN A 31 -15.43 1.98 -3.95
CA GLN A 31 -16.33 1.94 -2.78
C GLN A 31 -16.05 0.73 -1.86
N SER A 32 -15.65 -0.42 -2.41
CA SER A 32 -15.25 -1.58 -1.62
C SER A 32 -13.94 -1.36 -0.84
N TYR A 33 -12.97 -0.67 -1.45
CA TYR A 33 -11.73 -0.28 -0.76
C TYR A 33 -11.99 0.72 0.36
N ASP A 34 -12.85 1.71 0.12
CA ASP A 34 -13.21 2.72 1.12
C ASP A 34 -13.97 2.08 2.30
N GLN A 35 -14.88 1.14 2.03
CA GLN A 35 -15.61 0.38 3.04
C GLN A 35 -14.67 -0.47 3.91
N LYS A 36 -13.71 -1.17 3.30
CA LYS A 36 -12.70 -1.94 4.03
C LYS A 36 -11.81 -1.04 4.88
N THR A 37 -11.40 0.11 4.34
CA THR A 37 -10.58 1.10 5.06
C THR A 37 -11.33 1.66 6.27
N MET A 38 -12.63 1.95 6.12
CA MET A 38 -13.49 2.38 7.22
C MET A 38 -13.62 1.32 8.30
N SER A 39 -13.81 0.04 7.92
CA SER A 39 -13.87 -1.08 8.85
C SER A 39 -12.57 -1.25 9.65
N ILE A 40 -11.41 -1.13 9.00
CA ILE A 40 -10.10 -1.18 9.65
C ILE A 40 -9.92 -0.02 10.65
N CYS A 41 -10.33 1.20 10.28
CA CYS A 41 -10.25 2.36 11.17
C CYS A 41 -11.14 2.20 12.41
N ILE A 42 -12.36 1.68 12.24
CA ILE A 42 -13.27 1.40 13.35
C ILE A 42 -12.68 0.32 14.27
N ALA A 43 -12.20 -0.79 13.71
CA ALA A 43 -11.56 -1.86 14.46
C ALA A 43 -10.33 -1.35 15.25
N SER A 44 -9.47 -0.53 14.63
CA SER A 44 -8.31 0.07 15.30
C SER A 44 -8.71 0.97 16.47
N LYS A 45 -9.79 1.76 16.32
CA LYS A 45 -10.30 2.62 17.39
C LYS A 45 -10.89 1.82 18.55
N LEU A 46 -11.64 0.76 18.22
CA LEU A 46 -12.20 -0.15 19.23
C LEU A 46 -11.09 -0.89 19.97
N ASN A 47 -10.06 -1.37 19.27
CA ASN A 47 -8.91 -2.03 19.89
C ASN A 47 -8.18 -1.08 20.86
N ALA A 48 -7.91 0.16 20.44
CA ALA A 48 -7.29 1.16 21.30
C ALA A 48 -8.13 1.42 22.58
N LYS A 49 -9.46 1.53 22.42
CA LYS A 49 -10.38 1.67 23.55
C LYS A 49 -10.31 0.47 24.49
N THR A 50 -10.38 -0.76 23.97
CA THR A 50 -10.31 -1.98 24.79
C THR A 50 -9.00 -2.14 25.54
N VAL A 51 -7.87 -1.73 24.93
CA VAL A 51 -6.56 -1.77 25.59
C VAL A 51 -6.55 -0.84 26.80
N LEU A 52 -7.03 0.39 26.63
CA LEU A 52 -7.13 1.36 27.73
C LEU A 52 -8.08 0.89 28.83
N ASP A 53 -9.22 0.31 28.46
CA ASP A 53 -10.19 -0.21 29.43
C ASP A 53 -9.60 -1.39 30.24
N ILE A 54 -8.81 -2.26 29.61
CA ILE A 54 -8.10 -3.35 30.29
C ILE A 54 -7.01 -2.82 31.24
N GLU A 55 -6.22 -1.85 30.80
CA GLU A 55 -5.16 -1.24 31.63
C GLU A 55 -5.76 -0.53 32.86
N ASN A 56 -6.87 0.19 32.68
CA ASN A 56 -7.61 0.82 33.78
C ASN A 56 -8.16 -0.22 34.77
N ALA A 57 -8.77 -1.30 34.28
CA ALA A 57 -9.27 -2.37 35.13
C ALA A 57 -8.14 -3.09 35.89
N LYS A 58 -6.98 -3.27 35.26
CA LYS A 58 -5.79 -3.86 35.88
C LYS A 58 -5.25 -2.96 37.01
N MET A 59 -5.11 -1.66 36.78
CA MET A 59 -4.68 -0.72 37.82
C MET A 59 -5.64 -0.73 39.02
N ALA A 60 -6.95 -0.72 38.78
CA ALA A 60 -7.93 -0.83 39.86
C ALA A 60 -7.78 -2.14 40.65
N ALA A 61 -7.55 -3.27 39.97
CA ALA A 61 -7.34 -4.56 40.64
C ALA A 61 -6.05 -4.58 41.48
N ASP A 62 -4.97 -3.95 41.00
CA ASP A 62 -3.71 -3.84 41.72
C ASP A 62 -3.86 -2.97 42.99
N ASP A 63 -4.61 -1.86 42.92
CA ASP A 63 -4.94 -1.01 44.08
C ASP A 63 -5.72 -1.79 45.16
N PHE A 64 -6.72 -2.59 44.74
CA PHE A 64 -7.47 -3.45 45.68
C PHE A 64 -6.57 -4.51 46.33
N LYS A 65 -5.65 -5.09 45.57
CA LYS A 65 -4.71 -6.10 46.07
C LYS A 65 -3.72 -5.50 47.08
N MET A 66 -3.23 -4.28 46.83
CA MET A 66 -2.35 -3.56 47.74
C MET A 66 -3.05 -3.26 49.08
N ASN A 67 -4.29 -2.75 49.03
CA ASN A 67 -5.08 -2.49 50.24
C ASN A 67 -5.37 -3.78 51.03
N SER A 68 -5.69 -4.88 50.34
CA SER A 68 -5.88 -6.19 50.98
C SER A 68 -4.61 -6.70 51.67
N LEU A 69 -3.43 -6.52 51.06
CA LEU A 69 -2.16 -6.92 51.66
C LEU A 69 -1.82 -6.07 52.88
N LEU A 70 -2.02 -4.75 52.78
CA LEU A 70 -1.81 -3.82 53.90
C LEU A 70 -2.68 -4.18 55.10
N LEU A 71 -3.97 -4.49 54.87
CA LEU A 71 -4.89 -4.90 55.93
C LEU A 71 -4.48 -6.23 56.58
N PHE A 72 -4.02 -7.20 55.78
CA PHE A 72 -3.54 -8.48 56.29
C PHE A 72 -2.28 -8.34 57.13
N GLU A 73 -1.32 -7.53 56.69
CA GLU A 73 -0.08 -7.25 57.41
C GLU A 73 -0.34 -6.54 58.74
N LEU A 74 -1.22 -5.53 58.75
CA LEU A 74 -1.65 -4.84 59.96
C LEU A 74 -2.36 -5.78 60.96
N ALA A 75 -3.19 -6.71 60.46
CA ALA A 75 -3.84 -7.71 61.30
C ALA A 75 -2.84 -8.71 61.90
N LEU A 76 -1.82 -9.11 61.13
CA LEU A 76 -0.77 -10.02 61.59
C LEU A 76 0.08 -9.38 62.69
N LEU A 77 0.50 -8.13 62.50
CA LEU A 77 1.22 -7.32 63.49
C LEU A 77 0.40 -7.14 64.77
N ARG A 78 -0.91 -6.88 64.64
CA ARG A 78 -1.81 -6.79 65.78
C ARG A 78 -1.94 -8.12 66.54
N SER A 79 -1.96 -9.25 65.83
CA SER A 79 -2.03 -10.58 66.47
C SER A 79 -0.74 -10.96 67.21
N GLN A 80 0.43 -10.57 66.69
CA GLN A 80 1.72 -10.80 67.35
C GLN A 80 1.86 -10.02 68.66
N MET A 81 1.12 -8.91 68.82
CA MET A 81 1.11 -8.09 70.04
C MET A 81 0.02 -8.50 71.06
N GLY A 82 -0.69 -9.63 70.84
CA GLY A 82 -1.86 -10.06 71.62
C GLY A 82 -1.59 -10.80 72.93
N GLY A 83 -0.57 -10.42 73.72
CA GLY A 83 -0.32 -10.93 75.07
C GLY A 83 -0.61 -9.87 76.13
N GLN A 84 -1.23 -10.23 77.26
CA GLN A 84 -1.53 -9.32 78.35
C GLN A 84 -0.24 -8.77 78.99
N VAL A 85 0.13 -7.52 78.69
CA VAL A 85 1.32 -6.85 79.22
C VAL A 85 0.92 -5.92 80.37
N ASN A 86 1.36 -6.23 81.59
CA ASN A 86 1.44 -5.28 82.68
C ASN A 86 2.64 -4.36 82.45
N VAL A 87 2.41 -3.07 82.19
CA VAL A 87 3.47 -2.10 81.87
C VAL A 87 3.77 -1.24 83.09
N THR A 88 4.81 -1.59 83.85
CA THR A 88 5.55 -0.59 84.61
C THR A 88 6.36 0.23 83.61
N VAL A 89 6.07 1.53 83.55
CA VAL A 89 6.66 2.49 82.62
C VAL A 89 8.14 2.67 82.95
N ASP A 90 9.01 1.96 82.24
CA ASP A 90 10.33 2.47 81.90
C ASP A 90 10.24 2.92 80.43
N ALA A 91 10.13 4.23 80.23
CA ALA A 91 9.91 4.80 78.91
C ALA A 91 11.20 4.68 78.09
N SER A 92 11.38 3.53 77.42
CA SER A 92 12.25 3.43 76.26
C SER A 92 11.91 4.59 75.30
N PRO A 93 12.88 5.27 74.66
CA PRO A 93 12.62 6.48 73.89
C PRO A 93 11.50 6.21 72.90
N SER A 94 10.39 6.96 73.04
CA SER A 94 9.23 6.80 72.17
C SER A 94 9.69 6.88 70.72
N THR A 95 9.44 5.83 69.93
CA THR A 95 9.69 5.85 68.49
C THR A 95 9.12 7.13 67.91
N ASP A 96 9.98 7.97 67.32
CA ASP A 96 9.55 9.28 66.83
C ASP A 96 8.62 9.07 65.63
N LEU A 97 7.31 9.22 65.87
CA LEU A 97 6.30 9.10 64.82
C LEU A 97 6.58 10.04 63.65
N ASN A 98 7.22 11.19 63.91
CA ASN A 98 7.58 12.12 62.85
C ASN A 98 8.61 11.52 61.89
N GLN A 99 9.57 10.73 62.40
CA GLN A 99 10.55 10.02 61.58
C GLN A 99 9.86 8.99 60.68
N VAL A 100 8.97 8.15 61.23
CA VAL A 100 8.25 7.12 60.45
C VAL A 100 7.35 7.75 59.39
N ILE A 101 6.65 8.84 59.70
CA ILE A 101 5.82 9.57 58.72
C ILE A 101 6.69 10.17 57.61
N SER A 102 7.89 10.67 57.94
CA SER A 102 8.84 11.19 56.96
C SER A 102 9.36 10.09 56.03
N GLU A 103 9.73 8.92 56.56
CA GLU A 103 10.18 7.77 55.78
C GLU A 103 9.08 7.27 54.82
N ILE A 104 7.82 7.21 55.28
CA ILE A 104 6.68 6.85 54.41
C ILE A 104 6.51 7.86 53.29
N ARG A 105 6.61 9.17 53.58
CA ARG A 105 6.50 10.21 52.55
C ARG A 105 7.60 10.06 51.49
N GLU A 106 8.85 9.89 51.92
CA GLU A 106 9.99 9.70 51.02
C GLU A 106 9.81 8.46 50.14
N HIS A 107 9.34 7.35 50.72
CA HIS A 107 9.05 6.13 49.95
C HIS A 107 8.01 6.37 48.85
N TYR A 108 6.90 7.05 49.17
CA TYR A 108 5.86 7.36 48.18
C TYR A 108 6.34 8.36 47.12
N GLU A 109 7.09 9.39 47.51
CA GLU A 109 7.68 10.34 46.55
C GLU A 109 8.61 9.62 45.57
N ASN A 110 9.42 8.68 46.05
CA ASN A 110 10.29 7.87 45.21
C ASN A 110 9.48 6.97 44.26
N VAL A 111 8.46 6.26 44.76
CA VAL A 111 7.59 5.41 43.93
C VAL A 111 6.88 6.23 42.85
N ILE A 112 6.34 7.41 43.19
CA ILE A 112 5.70 8.30 42.21
C ILE A 112 6.71 8.79 41.17
N GLY A 113 7.91 9.18 41.63
CA GLY A 113 9.00 9.63 40.76
C GLY A 113 9.44 8.55 39.77
N GLN A 114 9.58 7.32 40.25
CA GLN A 114 9.96 6.16 39.45
C GLN A 114 8.85 5.80 38.46
N ASN A 115 7.59 5.72 38.91
CA ASN A 115 6.43 5.45 38.03
C ASN A 115 6.32 6.48 36.91
N ARG A 116 6.52 7.77 37.22
CA ARG A 116 6.51 8.84 36.21
C ARG A 116 7.59 8.63 35.15
N LYS A 117 8.80 8.27 35.58
CA LYS A 117 9.93 8.01 34.66
C LYS A 117 9.71 6.78 33.80
N GLU A 118 9.18 5.71 34.38
CA GLU A 118 8.85 4.49 33.66
C GLU A 118 7.75 4.72 32.62
N LEU A 119 6.70 5.47 33.00
CA LEU A 119 5.61 5.85 32.12
C LEU A 119 6.11 6.69 30.94
N GLU A 120 6.94 7.70 31.19
CA GLU A 120 7.54 8.53 30.14
C GLU A 120 8.40 7.70 29.19
N THR A 121 9.26 6.83 29.74
CA THR A 121 10.11 5.94 28.93
C THR A 121 9.28 4.99 28.08
N TRP A 122 8.19 4.47 28.64
CA TRP A 122 7.27 3.58 27.95
C TRP A 122 6.54 4.30 26.80
N TYR A 123 6.01 5.51 27.05
CA TYR A 123 5.39 6.34 26.01
C TYR A 123 6.37 6.68 24.91
N GLN A 124 7.59 7.09 25.27
CA GLN A 124 8.61 7.41 24.30
C GLN A 124 8.96 6.21 23.42
N LYS A 125 9.13 5.02 24.02
CA LYS A 125 9.36 3.77 23.28
C LYS A 125 8.21 3.48 22.31
N LYS A 126 6.96 3.71 22.72
CA LYS A 126 5.79 3.49 21.86
C LYS A 126 5.75 4.47 20.69
N ILE A 127 6.02 5.75 20.94
CA ILE A 127 6.10 6.80 19.91
C ILE A 127 7.19 6.46 18.90
N THR A 128 8.39 6.08 19.37
CA THR A 128 9.51 5.71 18.49
C THR A 128 9.16 4.50 17.62
N ALA A 129 8.59 3.45 18.19
CA ALA A 129 8.18 2.26 17.43
C ALA A 129 7.15 2.60 16.34
N VAL A 130 6.10 3.35 16.68
CA VAL A 130 5.07 3.74 15.71
C VAL A 130 5.65 4.67 14.63
N THR A 131 6.52 5.59 15.01
CA THR A 131 7.18 6.50 14.06
C THR A 131 8.06 5.72 13.07
N GLN A 132 8.80 4.72 13.55
CA GLN A 132 9.58 3.83 12.71
C GLN A 132 8.69 3.05 11.74
N GLU A 133 7.60 2.45 12.21
CA GLU A 133 6.65 1.71 11.37
C GLU A 133 6.06 2.61 10.26
N VAL A 134 5.61 3.81 10.62
CA VAL A 134 5.10 4.80 9.64
C VAL A 134 6.16 5.15 8.60
N ASN A 135 7.43 5.31 8.99
CA ASN A 135 8.51 5.59 8.05
C ASN A 135 8.74 4.41 7.10
N THR A 136 8.77 3.17 7.62
CA THR A 136 8.90 1.99 6.77
C THR A 136 7.75 1.85 5.77
N HIS A 137 6.51 2.11 6.20
CA HIS A 137 5.34 2.07 5.33
C HIS A 137 5.40 3.16 4.25
N LYS A 138 5.90 4.36 4.58
CA LYS A 138 6.12 5.43 3.59
C LYS A 138 7.15 5.01 2.55
N GLU A 139 8.28 4.42 2.95
CA GLU A 139 9.31 3.94 2.03
C GLU A 139 8.78 2.85 1.10
N VAL A 140 8.01 1.90 1.63
CA VAL A 140 7.35 0.85 0.84
C VAL A 140 6.39 1.47 -0.18
N LEU A 141 5.58 2.44 0.24
CA LEU A 141 4.62 3.12 -0.64
C LEU A 141 5.32 3.88 -1.77
N VAL A 142 6.40 4.61 -1.46
CA VAL A 142 7.21 5.34 -2.45
C VAL A 142 7.83 4.35 -3.44
N THR A 143 8.38 3.24 -2.95
CA THR A 143 8.98 2.20 -3.78
C THR A 143 7.93 1.56 -4.70
N PHE A 144 6.75 1.24 -4.17
CA PHE A 144 5.64 0.69 -4.96
C PHE A 144 5.16 1.69 -6.02
N SER A 145 5.01 2.97 -5.67
CA SER A 145 4.65 4.03 -6.61
C SER A 145 5.66 4.15 -7.75
N ARG A 146 6.96 4.05 -7.45
CA ARG A 146 8.02 4.00 -8.48
C ARG A 146 7.84 2.78 -9.39
N LYS A 147 7.67 1.59 -8.83
CA LYS A 147 7.44 0.36 -9.62
C LYS A 147 6.24 0.46 -10.56
N VAL A 148 5.14 1.06 -10.09
CA VAL A 148 3.95 1.29 -10.94
C VAL A 148 4.26 2.24 -12.09
N LYS A 149 5.02 3.32 -11.83
CA LYS A 149 5.45 4.26 -12.89
C LYS A 149 6.37 3.57 -13.91
N ASP A 150 7.33 2.77 -13.44
CA ASP A 150 8.25 2.03 -14.31
C ASP A 150 7.48 1.06 -15.21
N LEU A 151 6.56 0.26 -14.64
CA LEU A 151 5.69 -0.65 -15.41
C LEU A 151 4.83 0.09 -16.44
N LYS A 152 4.30 1.24 -16.07
CA LYS A 152 3.51 2.08 -17.00
C LYS A 152 4.38 2.57 -18.16
N SER A 153 5.60 3.01 -17.87
CA SER A 153 6.54 3.45 -18.90
C SER A 153 6.93 2.32 -19.84
N THR A 154 7.24 1.13 -19.30
CA THR A 154 7.56 -0.05 -20.15
C THR A 154 6.37 -0.45 -21.01
N PHE A 155 5.15 -0.43 -20.45
CA PHE A 155 3.94 -0.74 -21.20
C PHE A 155 3.71 0.25 -22.35
N GLN A 156 3.87 1.55 -22.10
CA GLN A 156 3.77 2.57 -23.13
C GLN A 156 4.83 2.39 -24.22
N MET A 157 6.06 2.03 -23.85
CA MET A 157 7.14 1.77 -24.80
C MET A 157 6.82 0.58 -25.71
N LEU A 158 6.37 -0.54 -25.14
CA LEU A 158 5.91 -1.73 -25.88
C LEU A 158 4.73 -1.41 -26.80
N GLN A 159 3.79 -0.58 -26.35
CA GLN A 159 2.65 -0.16 -27.17
C GLN A 159 3.09 0.66 -28.39
N ILE A 160 4.07 1.55 -28.21
CA ILE A 160 4.67 2.33 -29.31
C ILE A 160 5.40 1.41 -30.29
N GLU A 161 6.19 0.45 -29.78
CA GLU A 161 6.92 -0.52 -30.61
C GLU A 161 5.96 -1.37 -31.46
N LEU A 162 4.87 -1.87 -30.87
CA LEU A 162 3.83 -2.60 -31.60
C LEU A 162 3.19 -1.74 -32.70
N GLN A 163 2.84 -0.50 -32.38
CA GLN A 163 2.25 0.43 -33.35
C GLN A 163 3.25 0.75 -34.49
N SER A 164 4.53 0.91 -34.17
CA SER A 164 5.60 1.11 -35.14
C SER A 164 5.74 -0.08 -36.08
N HIS A 165 5.75 -1.32 -35.55
CA HIS A 165 5.79 -2.54 -36.37
C HIS A 165 4.60 -2.65 -37.32
N LEU A 166 3.39 -2.36 -36.85
CA LEU A 166 2.19 -2.36 -37.69
C LEU A 166 2.28 -1.30 -38.80
N SER A 167 2.72 -0.09 -38.46
CA SER A 167 2.91 1.00 -39.43
C SER A 167 3.96 0.64 -40.49
N MET A 168 5.11 0.12 -40.08
CA MET A 168 6.17 -0.36 -40.99
C MET A 168 5.67 -1.45 -41.93
N THR A 169 4.94 -2.44 -41.40
CA THR A 169 4.40 -3.54 -42.21
C THR A 169 3.40 -3.02 -43.24
N TYR A 170 2.50 -2.12 -42.83
CA TYR A 170 1.52 -1.51 -43.73
C TYR A 170 2.20 -0.72 -44.87
N VAL A 171 3.19 0.11 -44.53
CA VAL A 171 3.95 0.88 -45.52
C VAL A 171 4.72 -0.03 -46.47
N SER A 172 5.43 -1.03 -45.96
CA SER A 172 6.17 -1.99 -46.79
C SER A 172 5.24 -2.75 -47.74
N PHE A 173 4.07 -3.16 -47.27
CA PHE A 173 3.07 -3.82 -48.11
C PHE A 173 2.53 -2.89 -49.20
N PHE A 174 2.22 -1.63 -48.87
CA PHE A 174 1.78 -0.63 -49.83
C PHE A 174 2.83 -0.34 -50.91
N VAL A 175 4.10 -0.23 -50.52
CA VAL A 175 5.24 -0.07 -51.44
C VAL A 175 5.37 -1.30 -52.34
N PHE A 176 5.25 -2.51 -51.78
CA PHE A 176 5.29 -3.74 -52.56
C PHE A 176 4.18 -3.78 -53.62
N LEU A 177 2.92 -3.48 -53.25
CA LEU A 177 1.80 -3.42 -54.19
C LEU A 177 2.04 -2.38 -55.29
N SER A 178 2.49 -1.18 -54.93
CA SER A 178 2.82 -0.12 -55.90
C SER A 178 3.88 -0.57 -56.91
N ASN A 179 4.94 -1.26 -56.45
CA ASN A 179 5.97 -1.82 -57.31
C ASN A 179 5.42 -2.91 -58.26
N THR A 180 4.47 -3.74 -57.81
CA THR A 180 3.86 -4.77 -58.67
C THR A 180 2.94 -4.18 -59.75
N SER A 181 2.25 -3.09 -59.46
CA SER A 181 1.42 -2.37 -60.43
C SER A 181 2.26 -1.67 -61.50
N SER A 182 3.44 -1.17 -61.13
CA SER A 182 4.37 -0.51 -62.06
C SER A 182 5.13 -1.47 -62.99
N ARG A 183 4.98 -2.80 -62.85
CA ARG A 183 5.66 -3.76 -63.74
C ARG A 183 5.03 -3.75 -65.14
N GLN A 184 5.77 -3.21 -66.10
CA GLN A 184 5.47 -3.32 -67.52
C GLN A 184 5.70 -4.76 -68.00
N VAL A 185 4.77 -5.28 -68.79
CA VAL A 185 4.89 -6.61 -69.40
C VAL A 185 5.43 -6.42 -70.81
N VAL A 186 6.66 -6.86 -71.04
CA VAL A 186 7.31 -6.81 -72.35
C VAL A 186 7.02 -8.11 -73.08
N THR A 187 6.31 -8.02 -74.20
CA THR A 187 6.06 -9.18 -75.06
C THR A 187 7.02 -9.13 -76.24
N LYS A 188 7.84 -10.17 -76.39
CA LYS A 188 8.73 -10.30 -77.55
C LYS A 188 8.09 -11.27 -78.55
N VAL A 189 7.77 -10.79 -79.74
CA VAL A 189 7.28 -11.63 -80.83
C VAL A 189 8.44 -11.91 -81.77
N ILE A 190 8.69 -13.19 -82.01
CA ILE A 190 9.74 -13.65 -82.91
C ILE A 190 9.06 -14.13 -84.18
N THR A 191 9.34 -13.46 -85.30
CA THR A 191 8.84 -13.85 -86.61
C THR A 191 9.98 -14.48 -87.39
N VAL A 192 9.82 -15.74 -87.79
CA VAL A 192 10.76 -16.46 -88.65
C VAL A 192 10.14 -16.58 -90.03
N VAL A 193 10.79 -16.00 -91.04
CA VAL A 193 10.39 -16.11 -92.44
C VAL A 193 11.34 -17.08 -93.13
N GLU A 194 10.80 -18.20 -93.59
CA GLU A 194 11.54 -19.22 -94.33
C GLU A 194 11.10 -19.22 -95.79
N THR A 195 12.05 -19.19 -96.72
CA THR A 195 11.77 -19.40 -98.15
C THR A 195 12.00 -20.86 -98.50
N VAL A 196 10.94 -21.52 -98.97
CA VAL A 196 10.95 -22.95 -99.33
C VAL A 196 10.77 -23.10 -100.83
N VAL A 197 11.74 -23.71 -101.51
CA VAL A 197 11.65 -24.06 -102.93
C VAL A 197 11.72 -25.57 -103.04
N ASN A 198 10.75 -26.19 -103.71
CA ASN A 198 10.66 -27.64 -103.90
C ASN A 198 10.72 -28.45 -102.59
N GLY A 199 10.17 -27.91 -101.49
CA GLY A 199 10.13 -28.57 -100.19
C GLY A 199 11.42 -28.49 -99.36
N LYS A 200 12.44 -27.74 -99.80
CA LYS A 200 13.66 -27.48 -99.01
C LYS A 200 13.76 -26.00 -98.65
N ILE A 201 14.03 -25.70 -97.38
CA ILE A 201 14.26 -24.34 -96.89
C ILE A 201 15.61 -23.87 -97.45
N VAL A 202 15.62 -22.76 -98.19
CA VAL A 202 16.80 -22.20 -98.87
C VAL A 202 17.34 -20.97 -98.15
N GLU A 203 16.48 -20.22 -97.46
CA GLU A 203 16.85 -19.07 -96.63
C GLU A 203 15.88 -18.96 -95.46
N SER A 204 16.39 -18.60 -94.28
CA SER A 204 15.59 -18.33 -93.08
C SER A 204 16.09 -17.04 -92.43
N SER A 205 15.17 -16.14 -92.13
CA SER A 205 15.46 -14.87 -91.45
C SER A 205 14.54 -14.72 -90.23
N GLU A 206 15.10 -14.26 -89.12
CA GLU A 206 14.41 -14.07 -87.85
C GLU A 206 14.45 -12.58 -87.46
N THR A 207 13.28 -12.02 -87.15
CA THR A 207 13.15 -10.67 -86.58
C THR A 207 12.46 -10.73 -85.23
N VAL A 208 12.94 -9.92 -84.28
CA VAL A 208 12.40 -9.84 -82.92
C VAL A 208 11.79 -8.47 -82.71
N ASP A 209 10.47 -8.42 -82.57
CA ASP A 209 9.74 -7.20 -82.22
C ASP A 209 9.48 -7.19 -80.71
N VAL A 210 9.78 -6.06 -80.07
CA VAL A 210 9.58 -5.86 -78.63
C VAL A 210 8.45 -4.86 -78.43
N ASP A 211 7.31 -5.34 -77.96
CA ASP A 211 6.15 -4.49 -77.69
C ASP A 211 6.01 -4.28 -76.17
N VAL A 212 6.06 -3.02 -75.74
CA VAL A 212 5.99 -2.63 -74.33
C VAL A 212 4.57 -2.18 -74.04
N LYS A 213 3.79 -3.04 -73.40
CA LYS A 213 2.40 -2.71 -73.03
C LYS A 213 2.39 -1.99 -71.69
N GLU A 214 2.32 -0.67 -71.73
CA GLU A 214 2.03 0.13 -70.54
C GLU A 214 0.57 -0.15 -70.11
N ARG A 215 0.39 -0.63 -68.88
CA ARG A 215 -0.94 -0.74 -68.28
C ARG A 215 -1.35 0.67 -67.86
N ASN A 216 -2.30 1.28 -68.59
CA ASN A 216 -3.03 2.47 -68.16
C ASN A 216 -3.76 2.20 -66.84
#